data_AF-A0A258B2F8-F1
#
_entry.id   AF-A0A258B2F8-F1
#
_cell.length_a   1.000
_cell.length_b   1.000
_cell.length_c   1.000
_cell.angle_alpha   90.00
_cell.angle_beta   90.00
_cell.angle_gamma   90.00
#
_symmetry.space_group_name_H-M   'P 1'
#
loop_
_entity.id
_entity.type
_entity.pdbx_description
1 polymer ?
#
loop_
_entity_poly.entity_id
_entity_poly.type
_entity_poly.pdbx_seq_one_letter_code
_entity_poly.pdbx_strand_id
1 'polypeptide(L)'
;MVSTFSSLSRLIRSGLVLLKHDALIPVEVSDQLPPIWRFPANVLRALFAQKGTKKGPKLRVGMRYAAAFEQLGPAFIKLGQVLSTRADIFGDEFTDDLRHLKDQLPPFPKSVAELAVAAA
;
A
#
# COMPACT_ATOMS: atom_id res chain seq x y z
N MET A 1 21.58 19.62 2.78
CA MET A 1 20.36 20.08 2.07
C MET A 1 19.89 19.14 0.96
N VAL A 2 20.78 18.52 0.17
CA VAL A 2 20.38 17.62 -0.95
C VAL A 2 19.71 16.31 -0.51
N SER A 3 20.11 15.72 0.63
CA SER A 3 19.51 14.47 1.16
C SER A 3 18.08 14.65 1.71
N THR A 4 17.77 15.81 2.25
CA THR A 4 16.43 16.15 2.78
C THR A 4 15.40 16.18 1.65
N PHE A 5 15.78 16.71 0.48
CA PHE A 5 14.90 16.78 -0.69
C PHE A 5 14.58 15.39 -1.28
N SER A 6 15.59 14.50 -1.31
CA SER A 6 15.39 13.09 -1.69
C SER A 6 14.46 12.36 -0.72
N SER A 7 14.60 12.62 0.58
CA SER A 7 13.73 12.04 1.61
C SER A 7 12.28 12.52 1.50
N LEU A 8 12.09 13.82 1.22
CA LEU A 8 10.77 14.39 1.00
C LEU A 8 10.10 13.85 -0.26
N SER A 9 10.85 13.71 -1.36
CA SER A 9 10.30 13.15 -2.62
C SER A 9 9.92 11.67 -2.48
N ARG A 10 10.69 10.89 -1.70
CA ARG A 10 10.32 9.51 -1.32
C ARG A 10 9.03 9.48 -0.51
N LEU A 11 8.89 10.35 0.49
CA LEU A 11 7.68 10.44 1.31
C LEU A 11 6.45 10.81 0.48
N ILE A 12 6.58 11.81 -0.40
CA ILE A 12 5.51 12.21 -1.32
C ILE A 12 5.13 11.03 -2.23
N ARG A 13 6.12 10.34 -2.84
CA ARG A 13 5.84 9.13 -3.64
C ARG A 13 5.12 8.06 -2.83
N SER A 14 5.53 7.83 -1.58
CA SER A 14 4.86 6.84 -0.73
C SER A 14 3.40 7.22 -0.47
N GLY A 15 3.14 8.48 -0.14
CA GLY A 15 1.78 9.00 0.02
C GLY A 15 0.94 8.87 -1.27
N LEU A 16 1.53 9.17 -2.42
CA LEU A 16 0.87 9.04 -3.72
C LEU A 16 0.53 7.58 -4.06
N VAL A 17 1.42 6.62 -3.77
CA VAL A 17 1.15 5.18 -4.00
C VAL A 17 0.05 4.66 -3.08
N LEU A 18 0.02 5.09 -1.81
CA LEU A 18 -1.07 4.73 -0.89
C LEU A 18 -2.41 5.32 -1.35
N LEU A 19 -2.41 6.57 -1.81
CA LEU A 19 -3.60 7.23 -2.33
C LEU A 19 -4.11 6.55 -3.62
N LYS A 20 -3.19 6.16 -4.50
CA LYS A 20 -3.48 5.46 -5.76
C LYS A 20 -4.22 4.13 -5.56
N HIS A 21 -3.97 3.46 -4.44
CA HIS A 21 -4.60 2.19 -4.06
C HIS A 21 -5.79 2.35 -3.11
N ASP A 22 -6.28 3.56 -2.81
CA ASP A 22 -7.30 3.80 -1.78
C ASP A 22 -6.90 3.26 -0.38
N ALA A 23 -5.60 3.18 -0.10
CA ALA A 23 -5.04 2.77 1.19
C ALA A 23 -4.80 3.96 2.14
N LEU A 24 -4.76 5.20 1.62
CA LEU A 24 -4.57 6.38 2.45
C LEU A 24 -5.86 6.84 3.15
N ILE A 25 -6.98 6.83 2.42
CA ILE A 25 -8.31 7.17 2.94
C ILE A 25 -9.30 6.15 2.38
N PRO A 26 -9.49 5.00 3.06
CA PRO A 26 -10.44 4.00 2.64
C PRO A 26 -11.85 4.59 2.59
N VAL A 27 -12.64 4.20 1.59
CA VAL A 27 -14.02 4.67 1.41
C VAL A 27 -14.88 4.35 2.64
N GLU A 28 -14.57 3.23 3.30
CA GLU A 28 -15.23 2.74 4.50
C GLU A 28 -15.06 3.71 5.69
N VAL A 29 -13.91 4.41 5.77
CA VAL A 29 -13.64 5.43 6.80
C VAL A 29 -14.20 6.80 6.38
N SER A 30 -14.39 7.03 5.08
CA SER A 30 -14.91 8.30 4.56
C SER A 30 -16.35 8.59 5.03
N ASP A 31 -17.11 7.55 5.39
CA ASP A 31 -18.44 7.70 5.96
C ASP A 31 -18.44 8.22 7.40
N GLN A 32 -17.34 8.02 8.13
CA GLN A 32 -17.17 8.47 9.52
C GLN A 32 -16.52 9.86 9.62
N LEU A 33 -16.02 10.42 8.51
CA LEU A 33 -15.37 11.73 8.51
C LEU A 33 -16.40 12.87 8.62
N PRO A 34 -16.09 13.95 9.38
CA PRO A 34 -16.90 15.16 9.38
C PRO A 34 -17.09 15.71 7.96
N PRO A 35 -18.24 16.30 7.61
CA PRO A 35 -18.54 16.77 6.24
C PRO A 35 -17.46 17.68 5.63
N ILE A 36 -16.79 18.47 6.47
CA ILE A 36 -15.66 19.34 6.10
C ILE A 36 -14.48 18.59 5.48
N TRP A 37 -14.23 17.35 5.94
CA TRP A 37 -13.12 16.52 5.45
C TRP A 37 -13.54 15.55 4.34
N ARG A 38 -14.85 15.26 4.21
CA ARG A 38 -15.38 14.39 3.15
C ARG A 38 -15.17 14.97 1.75
N PHE A 39 -15.42 16.27 1.58
CA PHE A 39 -15.26 16.93 0.29
C PHE A 39 -13.82 16.89 -0.24
N PRO A 40 -12.79 17.39 0.50
CA PRO A 40 -11.41 17.33 0.01
C PRO A 40 -10.92 15.88 -0.15
N ALA A 41 -11.33 14.93 0.71
CA ALA A 41 -10.99 13.53 0.55
C ALA A 41 -11.57 12.91 -0.74
N ASN A 42 -12.83 13.19 -1.05
CA ASN A 42 -13.47 12.71 -2.28
C ASN A 42 -12.87 13.33 -3.55
N VAL A 43 -12.52 14.62 -3.51
CA VAL A 43 -11.84 15.30 -4.62
C VAL A 43 -10.44 14.72 -4.83
N LEU A 44 -9.66 14.58 -3.75
CA LEU A 44 -8.31 14.01 -3.81
C LEU A 44 -8.37 12.57 -4.36
N ARG A 45 -9.33 11.76 -3.92
CA ARG A 45 -9.57 10.43 -4.47
C ARG A 45 -9.95 10.49 -5.95
N ALA A 46 -10.85 11.36 -6.37
CA ALA A 46 -11.24 11.45 -7.78
C ALA A 46 -10.07 11.85 -8.71
N LEU A 47 -9.12 12.64 -8.21
CA LEU A 47 -7.96 13.10 -8.98
C LEU A 47 -6.82 12.07 -9.04
N PHE A 48 -6.63 11.28 -7.98
CA PHE A 48 -5.45 10.41 -7.83
C PHE A 48 -5.76 8.92 -7.76
N ALA A 49 -7.01 8.52 -7.50
CA ALA A 49 -7.40 7.12 -7.54
C ALA A 49 -7.17 6.60 -8.95
N GLN A 50 -6.42 5.51 -9.04
CA GLN A 50 -6.11 4.92 -10.32
C GLN A 50 -7.44 4.51 -10.98
N LYS A 51 -7.74 5.12 -12.13
CA LYS A 51 -8.88 4.80 -13.02
C LYS A 51 -8.99 3.31 -13.41
N GLY A 52 -8.05 2.46 -12.96
CA GLY A 52 -7.93 1.02 -13.15
C GLY A 52 -8.52 0.13 -12.06
N THR A 53 -9.09 0.67 -10.97
CA THR A 53 -9.93 -0.13 -10.04
C THR A 53 -11.31 -0.49 -10.63
N LYS A 54 -11.51 -0.26 -11.94
CA LYS A 54 -12.69 -0.68 -12.71
C LYS A 54 -12.64 -2.12 -13.24
N LYS A 55 -11.55 -2.86 -13.07
CA LYS A 55 -11.47 -4.30 -13.43
C LYS A 55 -11.29 -5.16 -12.17
N GLY A 56 -12.40 -5.46 -11.52
CA GLY A 56 -12.48 -6.44 -10.43
C GLY A 56 -13.54 -6.06 -9.40
N PRO A 57 -14.28 -7.03 -8.84
CA PRO A 57 -15.26 -6.76 -7.79
C PRO A 57 -14.55 -6.05 -6.64
N LYS A 58 -15.15 -4.99 -6.07
CA LYS A 58 -14.64 -4.15 -4.96
C LYS A 58 -13.51 -4.86 -4.19
N LEU A 59 -12.25 -4.56 -4.54
CA LEU A 59 -11.12 -5.23 -3.91
C LEU A 59 -11.19 -4.95 -2.40
N ARG A 60 -11.13 -6.02 -1.60
CA ARG A 60 -11.16 -5.94 -0.14
C ARG A 60 -10.10 -4.98 0.37
N VAL A 61 -10.38 -4.33 1.50
CA VAL A 61 -9.51 -3.31 2.08
C VAL A 61 -8.08 -3.84 2.21
N GLY A 62 -7.90 -5.02 2.81
CA GLY A 62 -6.58 -5.61 3.01
C GLY A 62 -5.82 -5.86 1.70
N MET A 63 -6.48 -6.34 0.64
CA MET A 63 -5.86 -6.52 -0.67
C MET A 63 -5.36 -5.21 -1.28
N ARG A 64 -6.06 -4.10 -1.05
CA ARG A 64 -5.61 -2.77 -1.50
C ARG A 64 -4.34 -2.33 -0.79
N TYR A 65 -4.25 -2.59 0.53
CA TYR A 65 -3.03 -2.35 1.29
C TYR A 65 -1.89 -3.28 0.86
N ALA A 66 -2.16 -4.56 0.59
CA ALA A 66 -1.17 -5.50 0.11
C ALA A 66 -0.52 -5.02 -1.20
N ALA A 67 -1.34 -4.66 -2.20
CA ALA A 67 -0.86 -4.14 -3.47
C ALA A 67 -0.06 -2.83 -3.30
N ALA A 68 -0.51 -1.93 -2.42
CA ALA A 68 0.22 -0.71 -2.12
C ALA A 68 1.59 -0.99 -1.48
N PHE A 69 1.64 -1.89 -0.49
CA PHE A 69 2.87 -2.23 0.22
C PHE A 69 3.87 -2.94 -0.68
N GLU A 70 3.41 -3.81 -1.57
CA GLU A 70 4.26 -4.43 -2.59
C GLU A 70 4.86 -3.36 -3.53
N GLN A 71 4.05 -2.40 -4.02
CA GLN A 71 4.56 -1.32 -4.87
C GLN A 71 5.55 -0.39 -4.12
N LEU A 72 5.37 -0.20 -2.82
CA LEU A 72 6.24 0.63 -1.97
C LEU A 72 7.54 -0.07 -1.59
N GLY A 73 7.58 -1.40 -1.68
CA GLY A 73 8.78 -2.21 -1.52
C GLY A 73 9.04 -2.72 -0.08
N PRO A 74 10.28 -3.19 0.20
CA PRO A 74 10.58 -4.06 1.35
C PRO A 74 10.19 -3.52 2.72
N ALA A 75 10.29 -2.20 2.94
CA ALA A 75 9.95 -1.59 4.23
C ALA A 75 8.44 -1.71 4.52
N PHE A 76 7.60 -1.49 3.50
CA PHE A 76 6.15 -1.58 3.64
C PHE A 76 5.67 -3.03 3.61
N ILE A 77 6.37 -3.92 2.90
CA ILE A 77 6.13 -5.37 2.99
C ILE A 77 6.29 -5.83 4.45
N LYS A 78 7.39 -5.46 5.12
CA LYS A 78 7.60 -5.78 6.55
C LYS A 78 6.52 -5.19 7.45
N LEU A 79 6.08 -3.96 7.17
CA LEU A 79 4.95 -3.36 7.88
C LEU A 79 3.70 -4.21 7.73
N GLY A 80 3.33 -4.60 6.50
CA GLY A 80 2.20 -5.48 6.24
C GLY A 80 2.31 -6.83 6.93
N GLN A 81 3.51 -7.42 7.00
CA GLN A 81 3.76 -8.66 7.72
C GLN A 81 3.48 -8.52 9.22
N VAL A 82 3.87 -7.41 9.85
CA VAL A 82 3.55 -7.11 11.27
C VAL A 82 2.05 -6.86 11.46
N LEU A 83 1.41 -6.13 10.56
CA LEU A 83 -0.04 -5.88 10.64
C LEU A 83 -0.85 -7.18 10.51
N SER A 84 -0.41 -8.11 9.65
CA SER A 84 -1.06 -9.40 9.46
C SER A 84 -1.01 -10.34 10.68
N THR A 85 -0.27 -9.99 11.74
CA THR A 85 -0.27 -10.76 13.00
C THR A 85 -1.19 -10.18 14.06
N ARG A 86 -1.89 -9.07 13.77
CA ARG A 86 -2.76 -8.35 14.71
C ARG A 86 -4.24 -8.41 14.28
N ALA A 87 -4.77 -9.63 14.18
CA ALA A 87 -6.17 -9.87 13.83
C ALA A 87 -7.14 -9.29 14.87
N ASP A 88 -6.68 -9.16 16.12
CA ASP A 88 -7.39 -8.51 17.21
C ASP A 88 -7.75 -7.04 16.92
N ILE A 89 -6.92 -6.33 16.15
CA ILE A 89 -7.12 -4.91 15.82
C ILE A 89 -7.75 -4.74 14.44
N PHE A 90 -7.26 -5.49 13.45
CA PHE A 90 -7.61 -5.27 12.05
C PHE A 90 -8.68 -6.21 11.50
N GLY A 91 -9.07 -7.23 12.27
CA GLY A 91 -9.99 -8.28 11.85
C GLY A 91 -9.34 -9.34 10.96
N ASP A 92 -9.91 -10.54 11.00
CA ASP A 92 -9.35 -11.71 10.30
C ASP A 92 -9.23 -11.47 8.80
N GLU A 93 -10.27 -10.91 8.17
CA GLU A 93 -10.32 -10.67 6.71
C GLU A 93 -9.17 -9.77 6.23
N PHE A 94 -8.87 -8.69 6.95
CA PHE A 94 -7.78 -7.79 6.60
C PHE A 94 -6.41 -8.46 6.79
N THR A 95 -6.25 -9.20 7.89
CA THR A 95 -4.99 -9.88 8.16
C THR A 95 -4.70 -11.02 7.21
N ASP A 96 -5.72 -11.75 6.78
CA ASP A 96 -5.62 -12.81 5.77
C ASP A 96 -5.23 -12.25 4.40
N ASP A 97 -5.81 -11.11 4.01
CA ASP A 97 -5.41 -10.41 2.79
C ASP A 97 -3.92 -9.99 2.81
N LEU A 98 -3.41 -9.53 3.96
CA LEU A 98 -2.01 -9.16 4.11
C LEU A 98 -1.06 -10.37 4.23
N ARG A 99 -1.57 -11.58 4.52
CA ARG A 99 -0.75 -12.80 4.59
C ARG A 99 -0.01 -13.07 3.27
N HIS A 100 -0.55 -12.59 2.13
CA HIS A 100 0.09 -12.65 0.82
C HIS A 100 1.51 -12.04 0.81
N LEU A 101 1.74 -10.99 1.60
CA LEU A 101 3.05 -10.30 1.71
C LEU A 101 4.14 -11.11 2.43
N LYS A 102 3.82 -12.28 2.98
CA LYS A 102 4.78 -13.17 3.62
C LYS A 102 5.45 -14.07 2.59
N ASP A 103 4.73 -15.11 2.18
CA ASP A 103 5.33 -16.24 1.46
C ASP A 103 4.83 -16.35 0.01
N GLN A 104 4.01 -15.41 -0.45
CA GLN A 104 3.34 -15.49 -1.76
C GLN A 104 3.73 -14.36 -2.72
N LEU A 105 4.77 -13.60 -2.41
CA LEU A 105 5.28 -12.56 -3.29
C LEU A 105 5.96 -13.18 -4.54
N PRO A 106 5.83 -12.53 -5.70
CA PRO A 106 6.53 -12.98 -6.90
C PRO A 106 8.04 -12.93 -6.70
N PRO A 107 8.80 -13.94 -7.19
CA PRO A 107 10.24 -13.91 -7.09
C PRO A 107 10.81 -12.76 -7.91
N PHE A 108 11.89 -12.17 -7.41
CA PHE A 108 12.65 -11.20 -8.18
C PHE A 108 13.47 -11.91 -9.29
N PRO A 109 13.92 -11.19 -10.33
CA PRO A 109 14.64 -11.81 -11.44
C PRO A 109 15.91 -12.56 -11.00
N LYS A 110 16.11 -13.77 -11.54
CA LYS A 110 17.26 -14.63 -11.21
C LYS A 110 18.61 -13.93 -11.39
N SER A 111 18.74 -13.09 -12.42
CA SER A 111 19.95 -12.32 -12.70
C SER A 111 20.39 -11.43 -11.54
N VAL A 112 19.45 -10.88 -10.76
CA VAL A 112 19.76 -10.07 -9.58
C VAL A 112 20.38 -10.94 -8.48
N ALA A 113 19.94 -12.20 -8.34
CA ALA A 113 20.48 -13.13 -7.35
C ALA A 113 21.91 -13.53 -7.73
N GLU A 114 22.12 -13.86 -9.01
CA GLU A 114 23.44 -14.23 -9.56
C GLU A 114 24.46 -13.10 -9.36
N LEU A 115 24.07 -11.85 -9.64
CA LEU A 115 24.91 -10.68 -9.41
C LEU A 115 25.22 -10.45 -7.93
N ALA A 116 24.24 -10.62 -7.04
CA ALA A 116 24.42 -10.42 -5.60
C ALA A 116 25.38 -11.45 -4.99
N VAL A 117 25.30 -12.71 -5.42
CA VAL A 117 26.21 -13.78 -4.95
C VAL A 117 27.61 -13.61 -5.52
N ALA A 118 27.75 -13.20 -6.79
CA ALA A 118 29.06 -12.97 -7.40
C ALA A 118 29.82 -11.76 -6.80
N ALA A 119 29.11 -10.83 -6.15
CA ALA A 119 29.67 -9.66 -5.50
C ALA A 119 30.03 -9.87 -4.01
N ALA A 120 29.69 -11.04 -3.44
CA ALA A 120 29.96 -11.41 -2.04
C ALA A 120 31.25 -12.24 -1.93
#